data_AF-A0A132PLF8-F1
#
_entry.id   AF-A0A132PLF8-F1
#
_cell.length_a   1.000
_cell.length_b   1.000
_cell.length_c   1.000
_cell.angle_alpha   90.00
_cell.angle_beta   90.00
_cell.angle_gamma   90.00
#
_symmetry.space_group_name_H-M   'P 1'
#
loop_
_entity.id
_entity.type
_entity.pdbx_description
1 polymer ?
#
loop_
_entity_poly.entity_id
_entity_poly.type
_entity_poly.pdbx_seq_one_letter_code
_entity_poly.pdbx_strand_id
1 'polypeptide(L)'
;MTTVETILGDVTDPALAGRRICPVDIGWGDARKHRQVVTAADGRDVEIRLARGSFLYDGAVLWDDGEEIGVVRRPAEDAIVLDFADNAGVDGVRGALLLGYWLGNQHAPLEVSDKQLRTPLFTGAQTALQTLQRLRLAGEVRAVELAAGGWTATSADHHHHHHHG
;
A
#
# COMPACT_ATOMS: atom_id res chain seq x y z
N MET A 1 -24.22 6.78 7.68
CA MET A 1 -23.39 5.64 7.23
C MET A 1 -23.46 5.60 5.71
N THR A 2 -22.32 5.71 5.04
CA THR A 2 -22.21 5.66 3.57
C THR A 2 -21.73 4.28 3.17
N THR A 3 -22.37 3.64 2.19
CA THR A 3 -21.95 2.33 1.68
C THR A 3 -21.28 2.48 0.32
N VAL A 4 -20.13 1.81 0.14
CA VAL A 4 -19.30 1.87 -1.06
C VAL A 4 -19.22 0.46 -1.66
N GLU A 5 -19.78 0.28 -2.84
CA GLU A 5 -19.83 -1.03 -3.54
C GLU A 5 -18.92 -1.08 -4.76
N THR A 6 -18.47 0.09 -5.25
CA THR A 6 -17.52 0.25 -6.36
C THR A 6 -16.60 1.44 -6.10
N ILE A 7 -15.42 1.41 -6.71
CA ILE A 7 -14.58 2.60 -6.88
C ILE A 7 -15.15 3.42 -8.05
N LEU A 8 -15.32 4.73 -7.87
CA LEU A 8 -15.94 5.62 -8.85
C LEU A 8 -14.96 6.16 -9.89
N GLY A 9 -13.67 6.15 -9.56
CA GLY A 9 -12.60 6.70 -10.39
C GLY A 9 -11.38 7.05 -9.55
N ASP A 10 -10.52 7.87 -10.12
CA ASP A 10 -9.34 8.43 -9.48
C ASP A 10 -9.57 9.92 -9.15
N VAL A 11 -9.01 10.41 -8.06
CA VAL A 11 -9.11 11.82 -7.65
C VAL A 11 -8.61 12.80 -8.71
N THR A 12 -7.73 12.35 -9.61
CA THR A 12 -7.20 13.15 -10.72
C THR A 12 -8.13 13.20 -11.94
N ASP A 13 -9.26 12.49 -11.92
CA ASP A 13 -10.22 12.49 -13.02
C ASP A 13 -10.79 13.90 -13.26
N PRO A 14 -10.74 14.43 -14.51
CA PRO A 14 -11.19 15.79 -14.80
C PRO A 14 -12.66 16.07 -14.44
N ALA A 15 -13.50 15.04 -14.43
CA ALA A 15 -14.91 15.14 -14.05
C ALA A 15 -15.12 15.49 -12.56
N LEU A 16 -14.11 15.23 -11.73
CA LEU A 16 -14.14 15.47 -10.28
C LEU A 16 -13.41 16.76 -9.90
N ALA A 17 -12.89 17.51 -10.88
CA ALA A 17 -12.18 18.75 -10.64
C ALA A 17 -13.07 19.76 -9.89
N GLY A 18 -12.51 20.35 -8.83
CA GLY A 18 -13.19 21.35 -8.00
C GLY A 18 -14.05 20.78 -6.87
N ARG A 19 -14.17 19.45 -6.74
CA ARG A 19 -14.80 18.83 -5.56
C ARG A 19 -13.91 18.97 -4.32
N ARG A 20 -14.52 19.14 -3.15
CA ARG A 20 -13.82 19.05 -1.87
C ARG A 20 -13.40 17.60 -1.64
N ILE A 21 -12.24 17.39 -1.03
CA ILE A 21 -11.74 16.05 -0.73
C ILE A 21 -11.96 15.76 0.76
N CYS A 22 -12.65 14.66 1.06
CA CYS A 22 -12.73 14.05 2.38
C CYS A 22 -11.82 12.81 2.41
N PRO A 23 -10.65 12.87 3.05
CA PRO A 23 -9.73 11.74 3.12
C PRO A 23 -10.31 10.55 3.88
N VAL A 24 -10.01 9.35 3.39
CA VAL A 24 -10.29 8.08 4.05
C VAL A 24 -8.98 7.33 4.19
N ASP A 25 -8.43 7.30 5.39
CA ASP A 25 -7.15 6.65 5.65
C ASP A 25 -7.31 5.13 5.59
N ILE A 26 -6.66 4.52 4.61
CA ILE A 26 -6.62 3.06 4.44
C ILE A 26 -5.15 2.64 4.43
N GLY A 27 -4.71 1.98 5.50
CA GLY A 27 -3.35 1.44 5.60
C GLY A 27 -3.10 0.29 4.63
N TRP A 28 -1.83 -0.07 4.43
CA TRP A 28 -1.44 -1.11 3.46
C TRP A 28 -2.13 -2.47 3.75
N GLY A 29 -2.30 -2.82 5.03
CA GLY A 29 -2.90 -4.08 5.46
C GLY A 29 -4.41 -4.16 5.18
N ASP A 30 -5.05 -3.01 5.01
CA ASP A 30 -6.48 -2.89 4.77
C ASP A 30 -6.82 -2.67 3.28
N ALA A 31 -5.82 -2.32 2.47
CA ALA A 31 -6.01 -1.99 1.06
C ALA A 31 -6.60 -3.13 0.20
N ARG A 32 -6.39 -4.40 0.60
CA ARG A 32 -7.00 -5.59 -0.05
C ARG A 32 -8.28 -6.08 0.62
N LYS A 33 -8.70 -5.48 1.74
CA LYS A 33 -9.94 -5.89 2.41
C LYS A 33 -11.13 -5.40 1.59
N HIS A 34 -11.74 -6.34 0.87
CA HIS A 34 -12.98 -6.09 0.11
C HIS A 34 -14.20 -5.77 1.01
N ARG A 35 -14.12 -6.04 2.31
CA ARG A 35 -15.16 -5.72 3.31
C ARG A 35 -14.54 -5.12 4.56
N GLN A 36 -14.94 -3.90 4.91
CA GLN A 36 -14.47 -3.20 6.11
C GLN A 36 -15.38 -2.01 6.43
N VAL A 37 -15.33 -1.53 7.67
CA VAL A 37 -15.91 -0.26 8.08
C VAL A 37 -14.78 0.63 8.55
N VAL A 38 -14.73 1.84 8.02
CA VAL A 38 -13.71 2.85 8.34
C VAL A 38 -14.39 4.17 8.64
N THR A 39 -13.70 5.05 9.37
CA THR A 39 -14.18 6.39 9.65
C THR A 39 -13.41 7.38 8.77
N ALA A 40 -14.13 8.14 7.96
CA ALA A 40 -13.55 9.20 7.13
C ALA A 40 -13.08 10.38 7.99
N ALA A 41 -12.26 11.26 7.43
CA ALA A 41 -11.69 12.41 8.14
C ALA A 41 -12.74 13.38 8.72
N ASP A 42 -13.94 13.42 8.12
CA ASP A 42 -15.09 14.20 8.60
C ASP A 42 -15.89 13.51 9.73
N GLY A 43 -15.45 12.33 10.18
CA GLY A 43 -16.09 11.54 11.22
C GLY A 43 -17.20 10.61 10.72
N ARG A 44 -17.45 10.52 9.41
CA ARG A 44 -18.48 9.65 8.83
C ARG A 44 -18.01 8.20 8.79
N ASP A 45 -18.87 7.28 9.23
CA ASP A 45 -18.66 5.84 9.00
C ASP A 45 -18.96 5.46 7.55
N VAL A 46 -17.97 4.81 6.93
CA VAL A 46 -17.97 4.34 5.54
C VAL A 46 -17.87 2.82 5.56
N GLU A 47 -18.93 2.16 5.08
CA GLU A 47 -18.96 0.72 4.89
C GLU A 47 -18.50 0.36 3.48
N ILE A 48 -17.35 -0.28 3.36
CA ILE A 48 -16.76 -0.72 2.09
C ILE A 48 -17.16 -2.18 1.84
N ARG A 49 -17.75 -2.46 0.67
CA ARG A 49 -18.20 -3.79 0.20
C ARG A 49 -17.89 -3.96 -1.29
N LEU A 50 -16.62 -4.03 -1.63
CA LEU A 50 -16.15 -4.18 -3.01
C LEU A 50 -16.20 -5.65 -3.48
N ALA A 51 -16.09 -5.84 -4.79
CA ALA A 51 -15.85 -7.15 -5.38
C ALA A 51 -14.55 -7.78 -4.83
N ARG A 52 -14.51 -9.11 -4.70
CA ARG A 52 -13.29 -9.82 -4.31
C ARG A 52 -12.17 -9.53 -5.30
N GLY A 53 -10.95 -9.34 -4.79
CA GLY A 53 -9.79 -8.98 -5.60
C GLY A 53 -9.64 -7.48 -5.87
N SER A 54 -10.60 -6.64 -5.46
CA SER A 54 -10.46 -5.19 -5.54
C SER A 54 -9.31 -4.69 -4.66
N PHE A 55 -8.69 -3.60 -5.10
CA PHE A 55 -7.60 -2.93 -4.40
C PHE A 55 -7.95 -1.46 -4.19
N LEU A 56 -8.01 -1.01 -2.94
CA LEU A 56 -8.29 0.37 -2.56
C LEU A 56 -7.02 1.22 -2.73
N TYR A 57 -6.63 1.57 -3.96
CA TYR A 57 -5.42 2.36 -4.23
C TYR A 57 -5.48 3.80 -3.69
N ASP A 58 -4.31 4.42 -3.50
CA ASP A 58 -4.21 5.83 -3.11
C ASP A 58 -4.82 6.73 -4.20
N GLY A 59 -5.71 7.65 -3.82
CA GLY A 59 -6.46 8.47 -4.77
C GLY A 59 -7.77 7.84 -5.27
N ALA A 60 -8.09 6.60 -4.91
CA ALA A 60 -9.35 5.96 -5.29
C ALA A 60 -10.56 6.72 -4.70
N VAL A 61 -11.54 7.02 -5.54
CA VAL A 61 -12.75 7.75 -5.15
C VAL A 61 -13.84 6.77 -4.72
N LEU A 62 -14.30 6.91 -3.49
CA LEU A 62 -15.24 6.01 -2.81
C LEU A 62 -16.70 6.48 -2.89
N TRP A 63 -16.91 7.79 -2.83
CA TRP A 63 -18.22 8.42 -3.04
C TRP A 63 -18.05 9.80 -3.66
N ASP A 64 -19.11 10.30 -4.26
CA ASP A 64 -19.24 11.67 -4.77
C ASP A 64 -20.68 12.14 -4.54
N ASP A 65 -20.86 13.29 -3.87
CA ASP A 65 -22.19 13.85 -3.57
C ASP A 65 -22.58 15.07 -4.41
N GLY A 66 -21.73 15.53 -5.32
CA GLY A 66 -21.94 16.80 -6.04
C GLY A 66 -21.00 17.92 -5.62
N GLU A 67 -20.51 17.89 -4.38
CA GLU A 67 -19.66 18.92 -3.80
C GLU A 67 -18.38 18.36 -3.18
N GLU A 68 -18.45 17.18 -2.59
CA GLU A 68 -17.39 16.49 -1.87
C GLU A 68 -17.25 15.05 -2.35
N ILE A 69 -16.00 14.62 -2.47
CA ILE A 69 -15.61 13.26 -2.78
C ILE A 69 -14.87 12.62 -1.60
N GLY A 70 -15.18 11.36 -1.35
CA GLY A 70 -14.40 10.53 -0.45
C GLY A 70 -13.22 9.91 -1.16
N VAL A 71 -12.01 10.15 -0.70
CA VAL A 71 -10.79 9.72 -1.39
C VAL A 71 -9.93 8.88 -0.47
N VAL A 72 -9.52 7.70 -0.92
CA VAL A 72 -8.55 6.87 -0.22
C VAL A 72 -7.22 7.61 -0.13
N ARG A 73 -6.68 7.70 1.09
CA ARG A 73 -5.33 8.20 1.35
C ARG A 73 -4.52 7.14 2.06
N ARG A 74 -3.24 7.01 1.70
CA ARG A 74 -2.28 6.21 2.45
C ARG A 74 -1.73 6.99 3.64
N PRO A 75 -1.95 6.52 4.89
CA PRO A 75 -1.19 7.05 6.00
C PRO A 75 0.28 6.61 5.88
N ALA A 76 1.19 7.45 6.36
CA ALA A 76 2.57 7.04 6.55
C ALA A 76 2.64 6.05 7.72
N GLU A 77 3.18 4.86 7.45
CA GLU A 77 3.34 3.78 8.42
C GLU A 77 4.82 3.41 8.53
N ASP A 78 5.26 2.94 9.69
CA ASP A 78 6.64 2.51 9.86
C ASP A 78 6.96 1.35 8.90
N ALA A 79 8.04 1.54 8.15
CA ALA A 79 8.50 0.61 7.14
C ALA A 79 10.03 0.45 7.20
N ILE A 80 10.51 -0.71 6.77
CA ILE A 80 11.91 -0.88 6.41
C ILE A 80 12.14 -0.16 5.07
N VAL A 81 13.16 0.68 5.03
CA VAL A 81 13.64 1.33 3.80
C VAL A 81 15.10 0.96 3.57
N LEU A 82 15.40 0.54 2.35
CA LEU A 82 16.72 0.10 1.90
C LEU A 82 17.10 0.83 0.62
N ASP A 83 18.17 1.63 0.67
CA ASP A 83 18.74 2.25 -0.53
C ASP A 83 19.72 1.28 -1.22
N PHE A 84 19.56 1.10 -2.53
CA PHE A 84 20.40 0.16 -3.28
C PHE A 84 21.86 0.59 -3.37
N ALA A 85 22.12 1.89 -3.32
CA ALA A 85 23.49 2.43 -3.31
C ALA A 85 24.30 1.91 -2.10
N ASP A 86 23.65 1.73 -0.95
CA ASP A 86 24.28 1.29 0.30
C ASP A 86 24.35 -0.24 0.42
N ASN A 87 23.71 -0.97 -0.51
CA ASN A 87 23.58 -2.42 -0.50
C ASN A 87 24.13 -3.05 -1.79
N ALA A 88 25.24 -2.53 -2.30
CA ALA A 88 25.88 -3.02 -3.52
C ALA A 88 26.74 -4.28 -3.30
N GLY A 89 27.01 -4.99 -4.39
CA GLY A 89 27.89 -6.16 -4.39
C GLY A 89 27.20 -7.45 -3.91
N VAL A 90 28.00 -8.53 -3.80
CA VAL A 90 27.49 -9.89 -3.58
C VAL A 90 26.76 -10.03 -2.23
N ASP A 91 27.27 -9.40 -1.17
CA ASP A 91 26.66 -9.47 0.16
C ASP A 91 25.31 -8.75 0.20
N GLY A 92 25.21 -7.57 -0.42
CA GLY A 92 23.95 -6.83 -0.53
C GLY A 92 22.90 -7.58 -1.34
N VAL A 93 23.30 -8.16 -2.50
CA VAL A 93 22.41 -9.01 -3.31
C VAL A 93 21.92 -10.23 -2.51
N ARG A 94 22.82 -10.92 -1.80
CA ARG A 94 22.44 -12.07 -0.96
C ARG A 94 21.47 -11.65 0.15
N GLY A 95 21.76 -10.57 0.86
CA GLY A 95 20.92 -10.04 1.93
C GLY A 95 19.52 -9.69 1.42
N ALA A 96 19.44 -9.00 0.28
CA ALA A 96 18.18 -8.59 -0.33
C ALA A 96 17.33 -9.79 -0.78
N LEU A 97 17.95 -10.83 -1.34
CA LEU A 97 17.25 -12.08 -1.71
C LEU A 97 16.69 -12.81 -0.49
N LEU A 98 17.44 -12.89 0.61
CA LEU A 98 16.98 -13.49 1.86
C LEU A 98 15.85 -12.69 2.51
N LEU A 99 15.95 -11.35 2.46
CA LEU A 99 14.88 -10.47 2.90
C LEU A 99 13.61 -10.70 2.05
N GLY A 100 13.74 -10.71 0.73
CA GLY A 100 12.63 -10.97 -0.19
C GLY A 100 11.98 -12.35 0.06
N TYR A 101 12.77 -13.39 0.32
CA TYR A 101 12.25 -14.70 0.71
C TYR A 101 11.46 -14.66 2.02
N TRP A 102 11.98 -13.97 3.04
CA TRP A 102 11.29 -13.81 4.32
C TRP A 102 9.97 -13.05 4.17
N LEU A 103 10.01 -11.91 3.47
CA LEU A 103 8.83 -11.09 3.18
C LEU A 103 7.79 -11.85 2.37
N GLY A 104 8.24 -12.68 1.43
CA GLY A 104 7.33 -13.43 0.60
C GLY A 104 6.53 -14.49 1.35
N ASN A 105 7.13 -15.08 2.39
CA ASN A 105 6.41 -15.97 3.30
C ASN A 105 5.41 -15.23 4.21
N GLN A 106 5.47 -13.90 4.29
CA GLN A 106 4.52 -13.08 5.05
C GLN A 106 3.41 -12.47 4.17
N HIS A 107 3.42 -12.74 2.85
CA HIS A 107 2.57 -12.05 1.87
C HIS A 107 2.68 -10.52 1.96
N ALA A 108 3.87 -10.03 2.32
CA ALA A 108 4.13 -8.63 2.55
C ALA A 108 4.05 -7.80 1.26
N PRO A 109 3.58 -6.55 1.31
CA PRO A 109 3.90 -5.60 0.26
C PRO A 109 5.40 -5.41 0.16
N LEU A 110 5.89 -5.56 -1.06
CA LEU A 110 7.26 -5.22 -1.43
C LEU A 110 7.19 -4.19 -2.55
N GLU A 111 7.58 -2.96 -2.23
CA GLU A 111 7.73 -1.90 -3.21
C GLU A 111 9.19 -1.74 -3.59
N VAL A 112 9.45 -1.75 -4.89
CA VAL A 112 10.78 -1.64 -5.45
C VAL A 112 10.76 -0.50 -6.46
N SER A 113 11.56 0.53 -6.22
CA SER A 113 11.83 1.59 -7.20
C SER A 113 13.17 1.33 -7.90
N ASP A 114 13.61 2.29 -8.71
CA ASP A 114 14.96 2.36 -9.26
C ASP A 114 16.08 2.48 -8.20
N LYS A 115 15.76 2.99 -7.01
CA LYS A 115 16.74 3.39 -5.98
C LYS A 115 16.56 2.70 -4.64
N GLN A 116 15.33 2.36 -4.28
CA GLN A 116 15.01 1.89 -2.95
C GLN A 116 14.03 0.73 -2.96
N LEU A 117 14.11 -0.06 -1.90
CA LEU A 117 13.11 -1.04 -1.50
C LEU A 117 12.40 -0.54 -0.24
N ARG A 118 11.08 -0.70 -0.21
CA ARG A 118 10.23 -0.36 0.95
C ARG A 118 9.29 -1.51 1.26
N THR A 119 9.13 -1.82 2.54
CA THR A 119 8.25 -2.91 3.00
C THR A 119 7.78 -2.65 4.44
N PRO A 120 6.55 -3.03 4.82
CA PRO A 120 6.04 -2.69 6.14
C PRO A 120 6.74 -3.46 7.26
N LEU A 121 6.58 -2.95 8.47
CA LEU A 121 6.95 -3.67 9.68
C LEU A 121 5.94 -4.77 10.04
N PHE A 122 6.40 -6.03 10.06
CA PHE A 122 5.65 -7.16 10.64
C PHE A 122 6.01 -7.42 12.11
N THR A 123 7.05 -6.76 12.58
CA THR A 123 7.60 -6.89 13.93
C THR A 123 7.90 -5.49 14.45
N GLY A 124 8.19 -5.35 15.75
CA GLY A 124 8.64 -4.07 16.27
C GLY A 124 9.90 -3.57 15.56
N ALA A 125 10.07 -2.24 15.47
CA ALA A 125 11.17 -1.59 14.76
C ALA A 125 12.56 -2.13 15.15
N GLN A 126 12.79 -2.43 16.44
CA GLN A 126 14.06 -3.01 16.90
C GLN A 126 14.33 -4.40 16.31
N THR A 127 13.30 -5.26 16.23
CA THR A 127 13.41 -6.60 15.64
C THR A 127 13.66 -6.52 14.13
N ALA A 128 13.04 -5.55 13.46
CA ALA A 128 13.29 -5.28 12.05
C ALA A 128 14.75 -4.86 11.82
N LEU A 129 15.28 -3.91 12.60
CA LEU A 129 16.67 -3.47 12.51
C LEU A 129 17.67 -4.62 12.80
N GLN A 130 17.38 -5.47 13.79
CA GLN A 130 18.21 -6.66 14.05
C GLN A 130 18.18 -7.66 12.89
N THR A 131 17.04 -7.79 12.21
CA THR A 131 16.93 -8.60 10.98
C THR A 131 17.83 -8.04 9.88
N LEU A 132 17.80 -6.73 9.63
CA LEU A 132 18.69 -6.08 8.65
C LEU A 132 20.16 -6.30 8.96
N GLN A 133 20.56 -6.13 10.24
CA GLN A 133 21.92 -6.38 10.69
C GLN A 133 22.38 -7.83 10.44
N ARG A 134 21.52 -8.82 10.75
CA ARG A 134 21.80 -10.24 10.49
C ARG A 134 21.95 -10.55 9.00
N LEU A 135 21.18 -9.87 8.16
CA LEU A 135 21.24 -9.98 6.71
C LEU A 135 22.36 -9.15 6.09
N ARG A 136 23.11 -8.38 6.89
CA ARG A 136 24.15 -7.44 6.45
C ARG A 136 23.62 -6.41 5.44
N LEU A 137 22.40 -5.95 5.68
CA LEU A 137 21.76 -4.90 4.89
C LEU A 137 21.85 -3.56 5.64
N ALA A 138 22.25 -2.52 4.93
CA ALA A 138 22.19 -1.13 5.39
C ALA A 138 20.79 -0.58 5.10
N GLY A 139 19.99 -0.39 6.15
CA GLY A 139 18.65 0.17 6.04
C GLY A 139 18.17 0.78 7.34
N GLU A 140 17.03 1.43 7.26
CA GLU A 140 16.42 2.16 8.36
C GLU A 140 14.94 1.81 8.52
N VAL A 141 14.38 2.21 9.66
CA VAL A 141 12.94 2.22 9.87
C VAL A 141 12.49 3.66 9.86
N ARG A 142 11.54 3.98 8.97
CA ARG A 142 10.88 5.29 8.94
C ARG A 142 9.46 5.19 8.42
N ALA A 143 8.65 6.18 8.79
CA ALA A 143 7.28 6.30 8.32
C ALA A 143 7.25 6.65 6.83
N VAL A 144 6.60 5.81 6.02
CA VAL A 144 6.37 6.04 4.58
C VAL A 144 4.99 5.55 4.19
N GLU A 145 4.44 6.15 3.15
CA GLU A 145 3.23 5.63 2.50
C GLU A 145 3.61 4.37 1.72
N LEU A 146 2.81 3.32 1.91
CA LEU A 146 2.99 2.03 1.25
C LEU A 146 1.74 1.67 0.46
N ALA A 147 1.93 0.79 -0.53
CA ALA A 147 0.87 0.20 -1.32
C ALA A 147 0.03 1.26 -2.06
N ALA A 148 0.67 2.31 -2.59
CA ALA A 148 -0.05 3.41 -3.24
C ALA A 148 -0.83 2.91 -4.48
N GLY A 149 -0.17 2.27 -5.43
CA GLY A 149 -0.78 1.70 -6.64
C GLY A 149 -0.94 0.17 -6.63
N GLY A 150 -0.63 -0.48 -5.51
CA GLY A 150 -0.50 -1.93 -5.40
C GLY A 150 0.90 -2.32 -4.94
N TRP A 151 1.19 -3.62 -4.93
CA TRP A 151 2.51 -4.15 -4.60
C TRP A 151 2.78 -5.46 -5.32
N THR A 152 4.05 -5.77 -5.50
CA THR A 152 4.47 -7.09 -5.95
C THR A 152 4.18 -8.09 -4.83
N ALA A 153 3.14 -8.91 -5.00
CA ALA A 153 3.01 -10.12 -4.19
C ALA A 153 4.03 -11.13 -4.73
N THR A 154 4.91 -11.64 -3.88
CA THR A 154 5.81 -12.76 -4.21
C THR A 154 5.06 -14.08 -4.38
N SER A 155 3.74 -14.07 -4.15
CA SER A 155 2.83 -15.19 -4.38
C SER A 155 2.10 -14.94 -5.68
N ALA A 156 2.28 -15.83 -6.65
CA ALA A 156 1.65 -15.76 -7.95
C ALA A 156 0.13 -15.94 -7.84
N ASP A 157 -0.62 -14.84 -7.69
CA ASP A 157 -2.03 -14.80 -8.06
C ASP A 157 -2.12 -14.18 -9.46
N HIS A 158 -1.96 -15.02 -10.47
CA HIS A 158 -2.25 -14.68 -11.85
C HIS A 158 -3.76 -14.52 -12.05
N HIS A 159 -4.25 -13.28 -12.02
CA HIS A 159 -5.53 -12.93 -12.63
C HIS A 159 -5.32 -11.76 -13.60
N HIS A 160 -4.75 -12.07 -14.76
CA HIS A 160 -4.80 -11.19 -15.93
C HIS A 160 -6.25 -11.16 -16.45
N HIS A 161 -6.99 -10.10 -16.13
CA HIS A 161 -8.18 -9.74 -16.91
C HIS A 161 -7.71 -8.94 -18.13
N HIS A 162 -7.54 -9.64 -19.26
CA HIS A 162 -7.39 -9.00 -20.56
C HIS A 162 -8.74 -8.38 -20.96
N HIS A 163 -8.83 -7.06 -20.97
CA HIS A 163 -9.80 -6.34 -21.78
C HIS A 163 -9.28 -6.32 -23.22
N HIS A 164 -9.90 -7.11 -24.10
CA HIS A 164 -9.82 -6.87 -25.53
C HIS A 164 -10.93 -5.89 -25.91
N GLY A 165 -10.53 -4.71 -26.38
CA GLY A 165 -11.30 -3.96 -27.36
C GLY A 165 -11.04 -4.49 -28.76
#